data_AF-A0A7D9H0L8-F1
#
_entry.id   AF-A0A7D9H0L8-F1
#
_cell.length_a   1.000
_cell.length_b   1.000
_cell.length_c   1.000
_cell.angle_alpha   90.00
_cell.angle_beta   90.00
_cell.angle_gamma   90.00
#
_symmetry.space_group_name_H-M   'P 1'
#
loop_
_entity.id
_entity.type
_entity.pdbx_description
1 polymer ?
#
loop_
_entity_poly.entity_id
_entity_poly.type
_entity_poly.pdbx_seq_one_letter_code
_entity_poly.pdbx_strand_id
1 'polypeptide(L)'
;MAEHDIDRTLRKEERELIKDKEIKRIIRCFRLDYYTVLGIQPGITKEDIAKIYKKKSLLIHPDKTRNPRAVDAFDLLRKAATALADDKKRAELDNTWADARSELIQEKGWTVNDDRLVGTEFLSEWRAKVKEILIDSEFVKRLALKREQAKQARERREEDELKEEKKRAKKQEASWESHRDDRVQNWRKFSKKLKHKKQKESRAKVLI
;
A
#
# COMPACT_ATOMS: atom_id res chain seq x y z
N MET A 1 -25.87 -54.73 -3.58
CA MET A 1 -24.67 -54.25 -2.84
C MET A 1 -23.80 -53.35 -3.72
N ALA A 2 -23.36 -53.78 -4.91
CA ALA A 2 -22.50 -52.99 -5.79
C ALA A 2 -23.09 -51.63 -6.25
N GLU A 3 -24.39 -51.53 -6.57
CA GLU A 3 -25.02 -50.28 -7.01
C GLU A 3 -25.05 -49.20 -5.91
N HIS A 4 -25.21 -49.60 -4.64
CA HIS A 4 -25.23 -48.67 -3.50
C HIS A 4 -23.84 -48.06 -3.23
N ASP A 5 -22.77 -48.83 -3.50
CA ASP A 5 -21.40 -48.35 -3.38
C ASP A 5 -21.01 -47.38 -4.52
N ILE A 6 -21.57 -47.57 -5.72
CA ILE A 6 -21.40 -46.64 -6.84
C ILE A 6 -22.07 -45.30 -6.53
N ASP A 7 -23.35 -45.29 -6.11
CA ASP A 7 -24.06 -44.04 -5.77
C ASP A 7 -23.36 -43.25 -4.66
N ARG A 8 -22.87 -43.95 -3.62
CA ARG A 8 -22.08 -43.32 -2.54
C ARG A 8 -20.80 -42.67 -3.06
N THR A 9 -20.11 -43.31 -3.98
CA THR A 9 -18.85 -42.82 -4.56
C THR A 9 -19.12 -41.59 -5.45
N LEU A 10 -20.13 -41.67 -6.32
CA LEU A 10 -20.55 -40.57 -7.18
C LEU A 10 -20.92 -39.32 -6.37
N ARG A 11 -21.70 -39.47 -5.28
CA ARG A 11 -22.04 -38.35 -4.39
C ARG A 11 -20.81 -37.70 -3.73
N LYS A 12 -19.78 -38.50 -3.42
CA LYS A 12 -18.52 -37.98 -2.84
C LYS A 12 -17.73 -37.19 -3.88
N GLU A 13 -17.63 -37.71 -5.09
CA GLU A 13 -16.97 -37.04 -6.21
C GLU A 13 -17.69 -35.76 -6.61
N GLU A 14 -19.02 -35.78 -6.68
CA GLU A 14 -19.85 -34.59 -6.91
C GLU A 14 -19.55 -33.50 -5.87
N ARG A 15 -19.47 -33.86 -4.59
CA ARG A 15 -19.11 -32.91 -3.53
C ARG A 15 -17.71 -32.33 -3.72
N GLU A 16 -16.71 -33.14 -4.07
CA GLU A 16 -15.36 -32.63 -4.36
C GLU A 16 -15.36 -31.71 -5.58
N LEU A 17 -16.12 -32.04 -6.64
CA LEU A 17 -16.25 -31.18 -7.81
C LEU A 17 -16.90 -29.83 -7.47
N ILE A 18 -17.90 -29.81 -6.59
CA ILE A 18 -18.51 -28.56 -6.11
C ILE A 18 -17.50 -27.71 -5.34
N LYS A 19 -16.70 -28.32 -4.45
CA LYS A 19 -15.63 -27.62 -3.72
C LYS A 19 -14.60 -27.04 -4.69
N ASP A 20 -14.14 -27.85 -5.65
CA ASP A 20 -13.16 -27.43 -6.65
C ASP A 20 -13.67 -26.30 -7.54
N LYS A 21 -14.94 -26.36 -7.97
CA LYS A 21 -15.58 -25.29 -8.73
C LYS A 21 -15.60 -23.98 -7.93
N GLU A 22 -15.95 -24.03 -6.65
CA GLU A 22 -15.99 -22.84 -5.80
C GLU A 22 -14.58 -22.28 -5.52
N ILE A 23 -13.59 -23.15 -5.25
CA ILE A 23 -12.19 -22.75 -5.09
C ILE A 23 -11.67 -22.06 -6.35
N LYS A 24 -11.91 -22.67 -7.53
CA LYS A 24 -11.52 -22.09 -8.82
C LYS A 24 -12.20 -20.74 -9.05
N ARG A 25 -13.47 -20.59 -8.68
CA ARG A 25 -14.21 -19.32 -8.76
C ARG A 25 -13.53 -18.25 -7.91
N ILE A 26 -13.36 -18.51 -6.61
CA ILE A 26 -12.79 -17.55 -5.64
C ILE A 26 -11.41 -17.06 -6.07
N ILE A 27 -10.56 -17.98 -6.54
CA ILE A 27 -9.20 -17.66 -6.96
C ILE A 27 -9.16 -16.81 -8.24
N ARG A 28 -10.12 -17.00 -9.15
CA ARG A 28 -10.22 -16.21 -10.38
C ARG A 28 -10.82 -14.83 -10.14
N CYS A 29 -11.52 -14.62 -9.02
CA CYS A 29 -12.09 -13.32 -8.67
C CYS A 29 -11.00 -12.27 -8.44
N PHE A 30 -11.32 -11.02 -8.74
CA PHE A 30 -10.44 -9.91 -8.46
C PHE A 30 -10.34 -9.67 -6.95
N ARG A 31 -9.11 -9.63 -6.41
CA ARG A 31 -8.86 -9.72 -4.96
C ARG A 31 -9.37 -8.52 -4.15
N LEU A 32 -9.66 -7.41 -4.81
CA LEU A 32 -10.16 -6.18 -4.19
C LEU A 32 -11.69 -6.06 -4.28
N ASP A 33 -12.32 -6.88 -5.12
CA ASP A 33 -13.78 -6.96 -5.18
C ASP A 33 -14.27 -8.05 -4.22
N TYR A 34 -14.46 -7.65 -2.96
CA TYR A 34 -14.86 -8.55 -1.88
C TYR A 34 -16.27 -9.13 -2.06
N TYR A 35 -17.18 -8.39 -2.71
CA TYR A 35 -18.52 -8.86 -3.02
C TYR A 35 -18.46 -10.02 -4.02
N THR A 36 -17.71 -9.86 -5.11
CA THR A 36 -17.54 -10.93 -6.10
C THR A 36 -16.77 -12.13 -5.52
N VAL A 37 -15.78 -11.92 -4.63
CA VAL A 37 -15.11 -13.02 -3.91
C VAL A 37 -16.10 -13.83 -3.07
N LEU A 38 -16.96 -13.19 -2.27
CA LEU A 38 -18.02 -13.88 -1.53
C LEU A 38 -19.17 -14.37 -2.43
N GLY A 39 -19.25 -13.93 -3.69
CA GLY A 39 -20.30 -14.31 -4.62
C GLY A 39 -21.65 -13.72 -4.27
N ILE A 40 -21.64 -12.47 -3.80
CA ILE A 40 -22.82 -11.69 -3.39
C ILE A 40 -22.85 -10.35 -4.14
N GLN A 41 -23.95 -9.63 -4.04
CA GLN A 41 -24.08 -8.26 -4.54
C GLN A 41 -24.05 -7.26 -3.37
N PRO A 42 -23.75 -5.98 -3.64
CA PRO A 42 -23.95 -4.90 -2.68
C PRO A 42 -25.40 -4.83 -2.17
N GLY A 43 -25.60 -4.29 -0.97
CA GLY A 43 -26.92 -4.16 -0.35
C GLY A 43 -27.33 -5.31 0.57
N ILE A 44 -26.53 -6.38 0.68
CA ILE A 44 -26.78 -7.47 1.64
C ILE A 44 -26.41 -7.07 3.07
N THR A 45 -27.21 -7.45 4.06
CA THR A 45 -26.96 -7.15 5.49
C THR A 45 -25.65 -7.77 6.00
N LYS A 46 -25.05 -7.21 7.05
CA LYS A 46 -23.81 -7.75 7.63
C LYS A 46 -24.02 -9.17 8.19
N GLU A 47 -25.19 -9.42 8.74
CA GLU A 47 -25.59 -10.71 9.29
C GLU A 47 -25.63 -11.78 8.20
N ASP A 48 -26.17 -11.45 7.03
CA ASP A 48 -26.25 -12.38 5.91
C ASP A 48 -24.88 -12.61 5.26
N ILE A 49 -24.03 -11.57 5.20
CA ILE A 49 -22.61 -11.72 4.80
C ILE A 49 -21.91 -12.73 5.70
N ALA A 50 -22.09 -12.64 7.03
CA ALA A 50 -21.49 -13.57 7.99
C ALA A 50 -22.01 -15.02 7.81
N LYS A 51 -23.32 -15.19 7.55
CA LYS A 51 -23.91 -16.52 7.25
C LYS A 51 -23.34 -17.12 5.97
N ILE A 52 -23.24 -16.32 4.91
CA ILE A 52 -22.70 -16.75 3.60
C ILE A 52 -21.23 -17.12 3.73
N TYR A 53 -20.44 -16.30 4.44
CA TYR A 53 -19.06 -16.61 4.76
C TYR A 53 -18.95 -17.97 5.48
N LYS A 54 -19.69 -18.17 6.58
CA LYS A 54 -19.66 -19.43 7.34
C LYS A 54 -19.98 -20.64 6.45
N LYS A 55 -21.00 -20.54 5.60
CA LYS A 55 -21.37 -21.62 4.66
C LYS A 55 -20.24 -21.94 3.68
N LYS A 56 -19.63 -20.91 3.08
CA LYS A 56 -18.55 -21.07 2.10
C LYS A 56 -17.26 -21.56 2.73
N SER A 57 -16.88 -21.04 3.90
CA SER A 57 -15.70 -21.48 4.66
C SER A 57 -15.77 -22.97 5.01
N LEU A 58 -16.94 -23.48 5.37
CA LEU A 58 -17.14 -24.91 5.63
C LEU A 58 -17.06 -25.76 4.35
N LEU A 59 -17.53 -25.22 3.22
CA LEU A 59 -17.48 -25.90 1.93
C LEU A 59 -16.03 -26.07 1.45
N ILE A 60 -15.23 -25.00 1.50
CA ILE A 60 -13.86 -24.97 0.95
C ILE A 60 -12.76 -25.09 2.02
N HIS A 61 -13.08 -25.59 3.21
CA HIS A 61 -12.11 -25.71 4.30
C HIS A 61 -10.91 -26.57 3.86
N PRO A 62 -9.66 -26.15 4.11
CA PRO A 62 -8.47 -26.88 3.67
C PRO A 62 -8.43 -28.33 4.20
N ASP A 63 -8.76 -28.54 5.48
CA ASP A 63 -8.78 -29.90 6.07
C ASP A 63 -9.81 -30.86 5.45
N LYS A 64 -10.86 -30.32 4.81
CA LYS A 64 -11.97 -31.11 4.28
C LYS A 64 -11.94 -31.23 2.76
N THR A 65 -10.91 -30.68 2.10
CA THR A 65 -10.84 -30.58 0.64
C THR A 65 -9.52 -31.13 0.13
N ARG A 66 -9.54 -31.86 -0.98
CA ARG A 66 -8.31 -32.44 -1.58
C ARG A 66 -7.49 -31.42 -2.37
N ASN A 67 -8.09 -30.28 -2.70
CA ASN A 67 -7.48 -29.26 -3.56
C ASN A 67 -6.36 -28.49 -2.83
N PRO A 68 -5.13 -28.44 -3.38
CA PRO A 68 -4.03 -27.72 -2.74
C PRO A 68 -4.27 -26.21 -2.64
N ARG A 69 -5.14 -25.65 -3.50
CA ARG A 69 -5.46 -24.22 -3.51
C ARG A 69 -6.57 -23.83 -2.54
N ALA A 70 -7.08 -24.78 -1.75
CA ALA A 70 -8.11 -24.51 -0.74
C ALA A 70 -7.66 -23.48 0.30
N VAL A 71 -6.37 -23.51 0.69
CA VAL A 71 -5.78 -22.55 1.64
C VAL A 71 -5.86 -21.12 1.09
N ASP A 72 -5.41 -20.91 -0.15
CA ASP A 72 -5.44 -19.60 -0.81
C ASP A 72 -6.87 -19.06 -0.95
N ALA A 73 -7.80 -19.92 -1.37
CA ALA A 73 -9.21 -19.54 -1.52
C ALA A 73 -9.85 -19.20 -0.17
N PHE A 74 -9.53 -19.97 0.88
CA PHE A 74 -10.03 -19.73 2.24
C PHE A 74 -9.52 -18.40 2.79
N ASP A 75 -8.23 -18.08 2.58
CA ASP A 75 -7.66 -16.79 2.99
C ASP A 75 -8.27 -15.61 2.24
N LEU A 76 -8.53 -15.74 0.94
CA LEU A 76 -9.24 -14.72 0.17
C LEU A 76 -10.67 -14.50 0.69
N LEU A 77 -11.39 -15.59 0.96
CA LEU A 77 -12.74 -15.57 1.51
C LEU A 77 -12.77 -14.87 2.89
N ARG A 78 -11.80 -15.20 3.75
CA ARG A 78 -11.64 -14.57 5.07
C ARG A 78 -11.37 -13.07 4.94
N LYS A 79 -10.42 -12.67 4.09
CA LYS A 79 -10.10 -11.25 3.84
C LYS A 79 -11.31 -10.48 3.34
N ALA A 80 -12.10 -11.07 2.43
CA ALA A 80 -13.33 -10.44 1.93
C ALA A 80 -14.37 -10.23 3.03
N ALA A 81 -14.64 -11.26 3.84
CA ALA A 81 -15.58 -11.15 4.96
C ALA A 81 -15.13 -10.12 6.00
N THR A 82 -13.84 -10.09 6.36
CA THR A 82 -13.28 -9.10 7.29
C THR A 82 -13.38 -7.68 6.74
N ALA A 83 -13.11 -7.48 5.44
CA ALA A 83 -13.20 -6.15 4.83
C ALA A 83 -14.65 -5.65 4.75
N LEU A 84 -15.62 -6.54 4.48
CA LEU A 84 -17.04 -6.19 4.42
C LEU A 84 -17.70 -6.03 5.80
N ALA A 85 -17.07 -6.52 6.86
CA ALA A 85 -17.50 -6.27 8.24
C ALA A 85 -17.11 -4.86 8.73
N ASP A 86 -16.04 -4.29 8.17
CA ASP A 86 -15.58 -2.92 8.44
C ASP A 86 -16.44 -1.91 7.68
N ASP A 87 -17.14 -1.05 8.41
CA ASP A 87 -18.08 -0.07 7.84
C ASP A 87 -17.43 0.89 6.85
N LYS A 88 -16.20 1.32 7.14
CA LYS A 88 -15.50 2.29 6.28
C LYS A 88 -15.12 1.64 4.96
N LYS A 89 -14.51 0.45 5.02
CA LYS A 89 -14.10 -0.29 3.82
C LYS A 89 -15.29 -0.72 2.99
N ARG A 90 -16.37 -1.13 3.65
CA ARG A 90 -17.62 -1.48 2.98
C ARG A 90 -18.22 -0.28 2.26
N ALA A 91 -18.28 0.88 2.91
CA ALA A 91 -18.79 2.11 2.29
C ALA A 91 -17.95 2.54 1.08
N GLU A 92 -16.61 2.46 1.17
CA GLU A 92 -15.73 2.74 0.02
C GLU A 92 -16.01 1.82 -1.18
N LEU A 93 -16.22 0.52 -0.92
CA LEU A 93 -16.55 -0.45 -1.96
C LEU A 93 -17.97 -0.26 -2.52
N ASP A 94 -18.94 0.05 -1.66
CA ASP A 94 -20.33 0.35 -2.05
C ASP A 94 -20.39 1.57 -2.97
N ASN A 95 -19.64 2.63 -2.66
CA ASN A 95 -19.49 3.80 -3.53
C ASN A 95 -18.89 3.42 -4.88
N THR A 96 -17.83 2.60 -4.89
CA THR A 96 -17.22 2.15 -6.14
C THR A 96 -18.20 1.35 -7.01
N TRP A 97 -19.04 0.49 -6.40
CA TRP A 97 -20.09 -0.23 -7.12
C TRP A 97 -21.18 0.72 -7.63
N ALA A 98 -21.60 1.71 -6.84
CA ALA A 98 -22.58 2.71 -7.27
C ALA A 98 -22.05 3.60 -8.42
N ASP A 99 -20.79 4.01 -8.35
CA ASP A 99 -20.11 4.79 -9.39
C ASP A 99 -20.04 3.99 -10.70
N ALA A 100 -19.57 2.74 -10.63
CA ALA A 100 -19.52 1.85 -11.79
C ALA A 100 -20.89 1.63 -12.44
N ARG A 101 -21.95 1.50 -11.62
CA ARG A 101 -23.32 1.36 -12.12
C ARG A 101 -23.77 2.62 -12.86
N SER A 102 -23.51 3.78 -12.27
CA SER A 102 -23.93 5.07 -12.81
C SER A 102 -23.21 5.38 -14.13
N GLU A 103 -21.91 5.10 -14.20
CA GLU A 103 -21.11 5.27 -15.41
C GLU A 103 -21.60 4.36 -16.55
N LEU A 104 -21.89 3.09 -16.27
CA LEU A 104 -22.46 2.18 -17.28
C LEU A 104 -23.83 2.63 -17.79
N ILE A 105 -24.72 3.09 -16.88
CA ILE A 105 -26.03 3.60 -17.27
C ILE A 105 -25.88 4.82 -18.20
N GLN A 106 -24.92 5.71 -17.90
CA GLN A 106 -24.61 6.88 -18.73
C GLN A 106 -24.05 6.47 -20.10
N GLU A 107 -23.06 5.57 -20.14
CA GLU A 107 -22.46 5.07 -21.39
C GLU A 107 -23.49 4.42 -22.31
N LYS A 108 -24.45 3.67 -21.74
CA LYS A 108 -25.52 2.99 -22.49
C LYS A 108 -26.71 3.90 -22.79
N GLY A 109 -26.78 5.09 -22.22
CA GLY A 109 -27.89 6.03 -22.36
C GLY A 109 -29.22 5.49 -21.78
N TRP A 110 -29.15 4.65 -20.75
CA TRP A 110 -30.32 4.03 -20.13
C TRP A 110 -30.87 4.86 -18.97
N THR A 111 -32.09 4.52 -18.54
CA THR A 111 -32.67 5.11 -17.32
C THR A 111 -32.43 4.18 -16.12
N VAL A 112 -32.50 4.72 -14.90
CA VAL A 112 -32.22 3.97 -13.65
C VAL A 112 -33.18 2.78 -13.42
N ASN A 113 -34.38 2.84 -14.02
CA ASN A 113 -35.43 1.84 -13.87
C ASN A 113 -35.55 0.89 -15.08
N ASP A 114 -34.56 0.84 -15.96
CA ASP A 114 -34.58 -0.05 -17.13
C ASP A 114 -34.46 -1.53 -16.69
N ASP A 115 -35.37 -2.39 -17.17
CA ASP A 115 -35.39 -3.83 -16.84
C ASP A 115 -34.09 -4.55 -17.21
N ARG A 116 -33.35 -4.04 -18.22
CA ARG A 116 -32.05 -4.60 -18.64
C ARG A 116 -31.00 -4.55 -17.54
N LEU A 117 -31.17 -3.67 -16.55
CA LEU A 117 -30.28 -3.53 -15.40
C LEU A 117 -30.35 -4.73 -14.43
N VAL A 118 -31.36 -5.58 -14.55
CA VAL A 118 -31.51 -6.79 -13.73
C VAL A 118 -30.88 -8.03 -14.41
N GLY A 119 -30.50 -7.91 -15.68
CA GLY A 119 -29.97 -9.01 -16.49
C GLY A 119 -28.61 -9.54 -16.02
N THR A 120 -28.34 -10.80 -16.32
CA THR A 120 -27.03 -11.44 -16.06
C THR A 120 -25.90 -10.80 -16.85
N GLU A 121 -26.21 -10.31 -18.06
CA GLU A 121 -25.28 -9.58 -18.92
C GLU A 121 -24.85 -8.27 -18.27
N PHE A 122 -25.80 -7.46 -17.82
CA PHE A 122 -25.51 -6.22 -17.11
C PHE A 122 -24.71 -6.46 -15.83
N LEU A 123 -25.02 -7.51 -15.06
CA LEU A 123 -24.22 -7.86 -13.88
C LEU A 123 -22.75 -8.20 -14.24
N SER A 124 -22.53 -8.83 -15.38
CA SER A 124 -21.17 -9.13 -15.87
C SER A 124 -20.44 -7.85 -16.29
N GLU A 125 -21.12 -6.95 -17.03
CA GLU A 125 -20.58 -5.64 -17.40
C GLU A 125 -20.28 -4.78 -16.16
N TRP A 126 -21.19 -4.76 -15.20
CA TRP A 126 -21.05 -4.02 -13.95
C TRP A 126 -19.84 -4.50 -13.13
N ARG A 127 -19.66 -5.81 -12.99
CA ARG A 127 -18.47 -6.37 -12.34
C ARG A 127 -17.18 -6.05 -13.09
N ALA A 128 -17.21 -6.02 -14.42
CA ALA A 128 -16.04 -5.64 -15.22
C ALA A 128 -15.68 -4.16 -14.97
N LYS A 129 -16.65 -3.26 -14.99
CA LYS A 129 -16.45 -1.84 -14.72
C LYS A 129 -15.95 -1.57 -13.29
N VAL A 130 -16.53 -2.24 -12.29
CA VAL A 130 -16.05 -2.18 -10.89
C VAL A 130 -14.57 -2.57 -10.81
N LYS A 131 -14.19 -3.64 -11.51
CA LYS A 131 -12.80 -4.10 -11.54
C LYS A 131 -11.88 -3.04 -12.16
N GLU A 132 -12.29 -2.38 -13.24
CA GLU A 132 -11.51 -1.29 -13.85
C GLU A 132 -11.29 -0.14 -12.87
N ILE A 133 -12.37 0.38 -12.27
CA ILE A 133 -12.29 1.49 -11.31
C ILE A 133 -11.39 1.12 -10.11
N LEU A 134 -11.53 -0.10 -9.58
CA LEU A 134 -10.67 -0.56 -8.48
C LEU A 134 -9.20 -0.64 -8.88
N ILE A 135 -8.88 -1.12 -10.09
CA ILE A 135 -7.50 -1.16 -10.60
C ILE A 135 -6.93 0.26 -10.69
N ASP A 136 -7.68 1.19 -11.26
CA ASP A 136 -7.24 2.57 -11.44
C ASP A 136 -7.06 3.27 -10.08
N SER A 137 -8.01 3.10 -9.16
CA SER A 137 -7.91 3.69 -7.82
C SER A 137 -6.69 3.18 -7.06
N GLU A 138 -6.36 1.88 -7.17
CA GLU A 138 -5.17 1.31 -6.55
C GLU A 138 -3.88 1.78 -7.23
N PHE A 139 -3.89 1.92 -8.54
CA PHE A 139 -2.73 2.44 -9.27
C PHE A 139 -2.40 3.85 -8.80
N VAL A 140 -3.40 4.72 -8.70
CA VAL A 140 -3.25 6.09 -8.19
C VAL A 140 -2.76 6.08 -6.74
N LYS A 141 -3.36 5.27 -5.85
CA LYS A 141 -2.92 5.14 -4.45
C LYS A 141 -1.46 4.71 -4.34
N ARG A 142 -1.03 3.70 -5.13
CA ARG A 142 0.34 3.20 -5.14
C ARG A 142 1.33 4.24 -5.64
N LEU A 143 0.96 4.99 -6.69
CA LEU A 143 1.80 6.06 -7.22
C LEU A 143 1.99 7.19 -6.21
N ALA A 144 0.91 7.61 -5.54
CA ALA A 144 0.95 8.62 -4.48
C ALA A 144 1.84 8.18 -3.31
N LEU A 145 1.71 6.93 -2.84
CA LEU A 145 2.56 6.38 -1.78
C LEU A 145 4.04 6.38 -2.16
N LYS A 146 4.36 5.95 -3.40
CA LYS A 146 5.74 5.93 -3.90
C LYS A 146 6.33 7.34 -3.98
N ARG A 147 5.53 8.32 -4.41
CA ARG A 147 5.91 9.74 -4.47
C ARG A 147 6.23 10.29 -3.08
N GLU A 148 5.39 9.99 -2.10
CA GLU A 148 5.58 10.42 -0.71
C GLU A 148 6.82 9.78 -0.08
N GLN A 149 7.03 8.48 -0.28
CA GLN A 149 8.24 7.80 0.19
C GLN A 149 9.51 8.40 -0.41
N ALA A 150 9.48 8.76 -1.71
CA ALA A 150 10.61 9.41 -2.37
C ALA A 150 10.88 10.81 -1.79
N LYS A 151 9.82 11.57 -1.49
CA LYS A 151 9.94 12.89 -0.83
C LYS A 151 10.57 12.75 0.55
N GLN A 152 10.03 11.87 1.40
CA GLN A 152 10.57 11.62 2.74
C GLN A 152 12.01 11.09 2.70
N ALA A 153 12.37 10.29 1.69
CA ALA A 153 13.73 9.82 1.51
C ALA A 153 14.70 10.95 1.14
N ARG A 154 14.24 11.95 0.37
CA ARG A 154 15.04 13.15 0.06
C ARG A 154 15.22 14.02 1.30
N GLU A 155 14.14 14.30 2.02
CA GLU A 155 14.18 15.09 3.26
C GLU A 155 15.12 14.46 4.30
N ARG A 156 15.07 13.14 4.48
CA ARG A 156 16.02 12.43 5.37
C ARG A 156 17.48 12.59 4.92
N ARG A 157 17.76 12.50 3.62
CA ARG A 157 19.13 12.70 3.09
C ARG A 157 19.61 14.12 3.34
N GLU A 158 18.78 15.12 3.07
CA GLU A 158 19.08 16.53 3.33
C GLU A 158 19.32 16.80 4.82
N GLU A 159 18.50 16.22 5.70
CA GLU A 159 18.71 16.31 7.15
C GLU A 159 20.04 15.67 7.60
N ASP A 160 20.36 14.49 7.06
CA ASP A 160 21.58 13.78 7.41
C ASP A 160 22.82 14.53 6.90
N GLU A 161 22.77 15.10 5.69
CA GLU A 161 23.82 15.98 5.15
C GLU A 161 24.02 17.21 6.04
N LEU A 162 22.94 17.92 6.41
CA LEU A 162 23.01 19.06 7.33
C LEU A 162 23.56 18.68 8.70
N LYS A 163 23.20 17.50 9.23
CA LYS A 163 23.74 16.98 10.49
C LYS A 163 25.23 16.71 10.37
N GLU A 164 25.69 16.11 9.27
CA GLU A 164 27.10 15.86 9.01
C GLU A 164 27.89 17.15 8.81
N GLU A 165 27.35 18.14 8.10
CA GLU A 165 27.96 19.48 7.98
C GLU A 165 28.09 20.16 9.34
N LYS A 166 27.03 20.14 10.16
CA LYS A 166 27.09 20.66 11.53
C LYS A 166 28.13 19.93 12.36
N LYS A 167 28.25 18.60 12.24
CA LYS A 167 29.30 17.83 12.93
C LYS A 167 30.69 18.20 12.42
N ARG A 168 30.88 18.40 11.12
CA ARG A 168 32.15 18.82 10.52
C ARG A 168 32.55 20.21 10.98
N ALA A 169 31.62 21.17 10.96
CA ALA A 169 31.84 22.52 11.45
C ALA A 169 32.20 22.52 12.93
N LYS A 170 31.45 21.80 13.77
CA LYS A 170 31.79 21.61 15.20
C LYS A 170 33.18 21.01 15.40
N LYS A 171 33.57 20.01 14.60
CA LYS A 171 34.91 19.41 14.65
C LYS A 171 36.00 20.41 14.22
N GLN A 172 35.77 21.18 13.16
CA GLN A 172 36.70 22.21 12.70
C GLN A 172 36.85 23.32 13.74
N GLU A 173 35.75 23.78 14.32
CA GLU A 173 35.75 24.78 15.39
C GLU A 173 36.48 24.28 16.63
N ALA A 174 36.19 23.06 17.09
CA ALA A 174 36.92 22.45 18.21
C ALA A 174 38.43 22.35 17.93
N SER A 175 38.82 21.98 16.71
CA SER A 175 40.23 21.95 16.30
C SER A 175 40.87 23.35 16.23
N TRP A 176 40.12 24.37 15.80
CA TRP A 176 40.56 25.77 15.78
C TRP A 176 40.75 26.32 17.19
N GLU A 177 39.83 26.00 18.11
CA GLU A 177 39.90 26.39 19.52
C GLU A 177 41.07 25.72 20.24
N SER A 178 41.33 24.42 19.99
CA SER A 178 42.46 23.74 20.63
C SER A 178 43.81 24.37 20.26
N HIS A 179 43.96 24.87 19.03
CA HIS A 179 45.16 25.56 18.55
C HIS A 179 45.10 27.09 18.78
N ARG A 180 44.16 27.60 19.58
CA ARG A 180 43.98 29.04 19.80
C ARG A 180 45.17 29.66 20.51
N ASP A 181 45.64 29.06 21.60
CA ASP A 181 46.74 29.61 22.40
C ASP A 181 48.05 29.65 21.62
N ASP A 182 48.36 28.60 20.85
CA ASP A 182 49.54 28.56 19.98
C ASP A 182 49.52 29.70 18.94
N ARG A 183 48.37 29.97 18.35
CA ARG A 183 48.20 31.07 17.39
C ARG A 183 48.32 32.43 18.04
N VAL A 184 47.76 32.62 19.24
CA VAL A 184 47.92 33.86 20.02
C VAL A 184 49.39 34.09 20.36
N GLN A 185 50.12 33.05 20.79
CA GLN A 185 51.55 33.13 21.09
C GLN A 185 52.37 33.48 19.83
N ASN A 186 52.08 32.84 18.70
CA ASN A 186 52.73 33.14 17.43
C ASN A 186 52.47 34.58 16.95
N TRP A 187 51.24 35.08 17.09
CA TRP A 187 50.90 36.47 16.76
C TRP A 187 51.60 37.48 17.67
N ARG A 188 51.69 37.21 18.98
CA ARG A 188 52.45 38.05 19.92
C ARG A 188 53.92 38.17 19.51
N LYS A 189 54.56 37.05 19.12
CA LYS A 189 55.93 37.04 18.61
C LYS A 189 56.07 37.86 17.32
N PHE A 190 55.15 37.71 16.37
CA PHE A 190 55.14 38.47 15.11
C PHE A 190 54.95 39.97 15.33
N SER A 191 54.01 40.38 16.18
CA SER A 191 53.77 41.78 16.53
C SER A 191 55.01 42.43 17.17
N LYS A 192 55.69 41.70 18.07
CA LYS A 192 56.95 42.15 18.66
C LYS A 192 58.04 42.34 17.59
N LYS A 193 58.11 41.44 16.60
CA LYS A 193 59.04 41.54 15.45
C LYS A 193 58.73 42.75 14.56
N LEU A 194 57.45 43.03 14.29
CA LEU A 194 57.01 44.21 13.54
C LEU A 194 57.34 45.52 14.26
N LYS A 195 57.12 45.60 15.58
CA LYS A 195 57.51 46.78 16.38
C LYS A 195 59.01 47.02 16.32
N HIS A 196 59.83 45.97 16.43
CA HIS A 196 61.28 46.08 16.29
C HIS A 196 61.70 46.54 14.88
N LYS A 197 61.07 46.03 13.82
CA LYS A 197 61.36 46.45 12.44
C LYS A 197 61.02 47.93 12.23
N LYS A 198 59.86 48.39 12.73
CA LYS A 198 59.42 49.79 12.63
C LYS A 198 60.33 50.75 13.40
N GLN A 199 60.83 50.34 14.57
CA GLN A 199 61.86 51.09 15.31
C GLN A 199 63.20 51.16 14.56
N LYS A 200 63.57 50.10 13.84
CA LYS A 200 64.81 50.07 13.05
C LYS A 200 64.71 50.98 11.83
N GLU A 201 63.58 50.97 11.13
CA GLU A 201 63.29 51.86 9.99
C GLU A 201 63.14 53.33 10.41
N SER A 202 62.52 53.61 11.57
CA SER A 202 62.45 54.99 12.09
C SER A 202 63.83 55.52 12.47
N ARG A 203 64.70 54.68 13.08
CA ARG A 203 66.08 55.06 13.38
C ARG A 203 66.92 55.27 12.12
N ALA A 204 66.71 54.47 11.07
CA ALA A 204 67.40 54.64 9.79
C ALA A 204 66.99 55.92 9.04
N LYS A 205 65.74 56.40 9.20
CA LYS A 205 65.25 57.66 8.59
C LYS A 205 65.71 58.94 9.29
N VAL A 206 66.20 58.86 10.53
CA VAL A 206 66.75 60.01 11.28
C VAL A 206 68.24 60.24 10.99
N LEU A 207 68.89 59.30 10.28
CA LEU A 207 70.32 59.33 9.95
C LEU A 207 70.62 59.78 8.51
N ILE A 208 69.63 60.34 7.81
CA ILE A 208 69.74 61.01 6.50
C ILE A 208 69.28 62.45 6.68
#